data_AF-A0A3B9YLH6-F1
#
_entry.id   AF-A0A3B9YLH6-F1
#
_cell.length_a   1.000
_cell.length_b   1.000
_cell.length_c   1.000
_cell.angle_alpha   90.00
_cell.angle_beta   90.00
_cell.angle_gamma   90.00
#
_symmetry.space_group_name_H-M   'P 1'
#
loop_
_entity.id
_entity.type
_entity.pdbx_description
1 polymer ?
#
loop_
_entity_poly.entity_id
_entity_poly.type
_entity_poly.pdbx_seq_one_letter_code
_entity_poly.pdbx_strand_id
1 'polypeptide(L)'
;MKRLLLLSLALLLLTGGRAWSYGSSDKGTSGAAFLKIGPGARPAAMGEAYAAVEGDAQAVYYNPAGLAAVPGWDLTGMHNQYFQGLSYEFAAAAAPVSRLIGAEPQRDLGVAALGVTSLSAGEMDRRGLTDAGGPTGTFGATDMAFSAAYARRFDGKLSLGGALKFIHQSLDDKSASAVAVDLGAHYRLDPRWSLGGGLRHAGSSPKLGSVADPLPMTVFLGGAFQPREDLLFALDLGFPRDRDVLYGVGAEYVRKLTESARGAFRMGYSARSADAEGLGGLTMGMGLGYKSFDFDFAWVPMGDLGSTFRYSFRLRY
;
A
#
# COMPACT_ATOMS: atom_id res chain seq x y z
N MET A 1 -23.81 -16.59 -21.23
CA MET A 1 -24.46 -15.45 -20.57
C MET A 1 -23.65 -14.90 -19.38
N LYS A 2 -23.28 -15.69 -18.37
CA LYS A 2 -22.46 -15.21 -17.22
C LYS A 2 -21.09 -14.60 -17.58
N ARG A 3 -20.42 -15.11 -18.63
CA ARG A 3 -19.12 -14.57 -19.11
C ARG A 3 -19.24 -13.24 -19.87
N LEU A 4 -20.36 -13.02 -20.58
CA LEU A 4 -20.64 -11.75 -21.27
C LEU A 4 -21.02 -10.65 -20.28
N LEU A 5 -21.73 -10.99 -19.20
CA LEU A 5 -22.08 -10.08 -18.11
C LEU A 5 -20.85 -9.55 -17.35
N LEU A 6 -19.83 -10.40 -17.13
CA LEU A 6 -18.56 -10.01 -16.50
C LEU A 6 -17.71 -9.11 -17.40
N LEU A 7 -17.68 -9.38 -18.70
CA LEU A 7 -17.01 -8.52 -19.69
C LEU A 7 -17.70 -7.16 -19.84
N SER A 8 -19.04 -7.12 -19.81
CA SER A 8 -19.78 -5.85 -19.83
C SER A 8 -19.64 -5.06 -18.53
N LEU A 9 -19.47 -5.71 -17.38
CA LEU A 9 -19.23 -5.03 -16.10
C LEU A 9 -17.81 -4.45 -16.03
N ALA A 10 -16.81 -5.19 -16.55
CA ALA A 10 -15.44 -4.70 -16.70
C ALA A 10 -15.35 -3.54 -17.71
N LEU A 11 -16.13 -3.58 -18.79
CA LEU A 11 -16.17 -2.53 -19.81
C LEU A 11 -16.95 -1.29 -19.36
N LEU A 12 -17.98 -1.45 -18.52
CA LEU A 12 -18.68 -0.33 -17.86
C LEU A 12 -17.78 0.41 -16.86
N LEU A 13 -16.95 -0.33 -16.11
CA LEU A 13 -15.95 0.25 -15.20
C LEU A 13 -14.83 1.01 -15.95
N LEU A 14 -14.61 0.68 -17.23
CA LEU A 14 -13.61 1.33 -18.09
C LEU A 14 -14.16 2.57 -18.84
N THR A 15 -15.47 2.80 -18.92
CA THR A 15 -16.05 3.80 -19.85
C THR A 15 -17.05 4.80 -19.26
N GLY A 16 -17.46 4.71 -18.00
CA GLY A 16 -18.45 5.66 -17.51
C GLY A 16 -18.67 5.64 -16.01
N GLY A 17 -18.13 6.65 -15.34
CA GLY A 17 -18.55 7.05 -14.02
C GLY A 17 -17.79 8.28 -13.59
N ARG A 18 -18.38 9.47 -13.82
CA ARG A 18 -18.09 10.59 -12.93
C ARG A 18 -18.53 10.15 -11.54
N ALA A 19 -17.59 9.55 -10.82
CA ALA A 19 -17.82 8.95 -9.52
C ALA A 19 -18.40 10.04 -8.60
N TRP A 20 -19.35 9.64 -7.76
CA TRP A 20 -19.80 10.45 -6.63
C TRP A 20 -18.57 11.09 -5.95
N SER A 21 -18.53 12.41 -5.95
CA SER A 21 -17.42 13.12 -5.33
C SER A 21 -17.61 13.08 -3.82
N TYR A 22 -16.93 12.13 -3.19
CA TYR A 22 -16.61 12.24 -1.77
C TYR A 22 -15.47 13.27 -1.68
N GLY A 23 -15.69 14.42 -1.02
CA GLY A 23 -14.62 15.38 -0.72
C GLY A 23 -14.26 16.43 -1.78
N SER A 24 -15.15 16.84 -2.70
CA SER A 24 -14.85 17.91 -3.68
C SER A 24 -14.38 19.24 -3.04
N SER A 25 -14.87 19.56 -1.84
CA SER A 25 -14.51 20.77 -1.09
C SER A 25 -13.17 20.66 -0.35
N ASP A 26 -12.71 19.43 -0.08
CA ASP A 26 -11.61 19.14 0.82
C ASP A 26 -10.37 18.66 0.04
N LYS A 27 -10.36 18.85 -1.29
CA LYS A 27 -9.28 18.36 -2.14
C LYS A 27 -7.92 18.91 -1.72
N GLY A 28 -6.99 18.00 -1.38
CA GLY A 28 -5.62 18.37 -1.01
C GLY A 28 -5.49 19.03 0.37
N THR A 29 -6.50 18.95 1.23
CA THR A 29 -6.50 19.54 2.57
C THR A 29 -5.92 18.64 3.66
N SER A 30 -5.48 17.42 3.32
CA SER A 30 -4.93 16.48 4.30
C SER A 30 -3.43 16.67 4.56
N GLY A 31 -3.01 16.58 5.81
CA GLY A 31 -1.60 16.48 6.20
C GLY A 31 -1.02 15.10 5.90
N ALA A 32 0.27 14.89 6.23
CA ALA A 32 0.95 13.60 6.07
C ALA A 32 0.75 12.94 4.70
N ALA A 33 0.94 13.70 3.61
CA ALA A 33 0.64 13.26 2.24
C ALA A 33 1.39 11.98 1.82
N PHE A 34 2.56 11.70 2.41
CA PHE A 34 3.31 10.46 2.18
C PHE A 34 2.49 9.19 2.47
N LEU A 35 1.52 9.26 3.39
CA LEU A 35 0.63 8.14 3.71
C LEU A 35 -0.27 7.74 2.54
N LYS A 36 -0.40 8.57 1.50
CA LYS A 36 -1.18 8.26 0.29
C LYS A 36 -0.41 7.40 -0.72
N ILE A 37 0.90 7.24 -0.53
CA ILE A 37 1.76 6.45 -1.42
C ILE A 37 1.77 5.01 -0.89
N GLY A 38 1.18 4.07 -1.61
CA GLY A 38 1.22 2.67 -1.20
C GLY A 38 2.66 2.12 -1.24
N PRO A 39 3.14 1.37 -0.23
CA PRO A 39 4.45 0.73 -0.28
C PRO A 39 4.42 -0.63 -1.02
N GLY A 40 5.61 -1.16 -1.31
CA GLY A 40 5.80 -2.49 -1.88
C GLY A 40 5.74 -2.52 -3.42
N ALA A 41 6.65 -3.29 -4.04
CA ALA A 41 6.67 -3.48 -5.48
C ALA A 41 5.52 -4.38 -5.97
N ARG A 42 5.23 -5.49 -5.29
CA ARG A 42 4.11 -6.38 -5.63
C ARG A 42 2.75 -5.64 -5.65
N PRO A 43 2.35 -4.91 -4.60
CA PRO A 43 1.13 -4.10 -4.64
C PRO A 43 1.15 -3.02 -5.73
N ALA A 44 2.27 -2.30 -5.89
CA ALA A 44 2.39 -1.26 -6.91
C ALA A 44 2.17 -1.78 -8.33
N ALA A 45 2.76 -2.93 -8.66
CA ALA A 45 2.61 -3.57 -9.96
C ALA A 45 1.18 -4.03 -10.25
N MET A 46 0.36 -4.22 -9.21
CA MET A 46 -1.05 -4.58 -9.28
C MET A 46 -1.99 -3.36 -9.17
N GLY A 47 -1.51 -2.16 -9.46
CA GLY A 47 -2.32 -0.94 -9.38
C GLY A 47 -2.73 -0.55 -7.96
N GLU A 48 -2.03 -1.06 -6.96
CA GLU A 48 -2.38 -0.99 -5.52
C GLU A 48 -3.73 -1.65 -5.19
N ALA A 49 -4.18 -2.63 -5.98
CA ALA A 49 -5.34 -3.46 -5.70
C ALA A 49 -4.97 -4.57 -4.69
N TYR A 50 -5.04 -4.26 -3.40
CA TYR A 50 -4.50 -5.11 -2.34
C TYR A 50 -5.40 -5.30 -1.12
N ALA A 51 -6.57 -4.65 -1.06
CA ALA A 51 -7.45 -4.75 0.10
C ALA A 51 -7.96 -6.17 0.34
N ALA A 52 -8.16 -6.96 -0.71
CA ALA A 52 -8.61 -8.36 -0.62
C ALA A 52 -7.46 -9.39 -0.79
N VAL A 53 -6.21 -8.92 -0.91
CA VAL A 53 -5.02 -9.78 -1.00
C VAL A 53 -4.46 -10.03 0.40
N GLU A 54 -4.13 -11.28 0.72
CA GLU A 54 -3.70 -11.69 2.06
C GLU A 54 -2.37 -12.44 2.03
N GLY A 55 -1.77 -12.64 3.20
CA GLY A 55 -0.66 -13.58 3.38
C GLY A 55 0.74 -13.00 3.23
N ASP A 56 0.91 -11.69 3.46
CA ASP A 56 2.22 -11.07 3.54
C ASP A 56 2.25 -9.85 4.47
N ALA A 57 3.46 -9.42 4.81
CA ALA A 57 3.66 -8.28 5.72
C ALA A 57 3.25 -6.93 5.11
N GLN A 58 3.07 -6.82 3.78
CA GLN A 58 2.59 -5.59 3.13
C GLN A 58 1.16 -5.25 3.57
N ALA A 59 0.38 -6.26 3.99
CA ALA A 59 -0.96 -6.10 4.55
C ALA A 59 -1.01 -5.13 5.75
N VAL A 60 0.10 -4.92 6.47
CA VAL A 60 0.19 -3.92 7.56
C VAL A 60 -0.22 -2.51 7.11
N TYR A 61 0.01 -2.18 5.83
CA TYR A 61 -0.34 -0.89 5.25
C TYR A 61 -1.71 -0.92 4.55
N TYR A 62 -2.01 -1.97 3.76
CA TYR A 62 -3.18 -2.00 2.88
C TYR A 62 -4.46 -2.45 3.57
N ASN A 63 -4.42 -3.59 4.26
CA ASN A 63 -5.54 -4.13 5.02
C ASN A 63 -4.99 -5.03 6.14
N PRO A 64 -4.95 -4.57 7.40
CA PRO A 64 -4.41 -5.35 8.51
C PRO A 64 -5.02 -6.74 8.65
N ALA A 65 -6.29 -6.95 8.26
CA ALA A 65 -6.91 -8.28 8.31
C ALA A 65 -6.20 -9.33 7.44
N GLY A 66 -5.55 -8.92 6.35
CA GLY A 66 -4.78 -9.81 5.47
C GLY A 66 -3.56 -10.45 6.16
N LEU A 67 -3.11 -9.89 7.29
CA LEU A 67 -2.04 -10.46 8.11
C LEU A 67 -2.42 -11.82 8.69
N ALA A 68 -3.71 -12.07 8.95
CA ALA A 68 -4.17 -13.33 9.54
C ALA A 68 -3.88 -14.57 8.66
N ALA A 69 -3.50 -14.38 7.39
CA ALA A 69 -3.09 -15.45 6.48
C ALA A 69 -1.57 -15.68 6.42
N VAL A 70 -0.78 -14.91 7.18
CA VAL A 70 0.68 -15.06 7.21
C VAL A 70 1.04 -16.35 7.97
N PRO A 71 1.67 -17.35 7.32
CA PRO A 71 1.86 -18.68 7.92
C PRO A 71 3.08 -18.79 8.85
N GLY A 72 3.97 -17.80 8.83
CA GLY A 72 5.26 -17.81 9.52
C GLY A 72 5.88 -16.42 9.60
N TRP A 73 7.19 -16.34 9.78
CA TRP A 73 7.90 -15.08 9.65
C TRP A 73 7.82 -14.59 8.21
N ASP A 74 7.42 -13.34 8.04
CA ASP A 74 7.37 -12.63 6.78
C ASP A 74 8.03 -11.27 6.97
N LEU A 75 9.21 -11.09 6.40
CA LEU A 75 9.95 -9.84 6.46
C LEU A 75 9.99 -9.26 5.05
N THR A 76 9.74 -7.97 4.93
CA THR A 76 9.81 -7.28 3.63
C THR A 76 10.46 -5.92 3.79
N GLY A 77 11.23 -5.52 2.79
CA GLY A 77 11.79 -4.18 2.62
C GLY A 77 11.55 -3.70 1.21
N MET A 78 11.35 -2.39 1.03
CA MET A 78 11.12 -1.76 -0.25
C MET A 78 11.85 -0.43 -0.31
N HIS A 79 12.52 -0.20 -1.43
CA HIS A 79 13.15 1.06 -1.80
C HIS A 79 12.54 1.56 -3.10
N ASN A 80 12.21 2.85 -3.14
CA ASN A 80 11.70 3.55 -4.32
C ASN A 80 12.35 4.93 -4.42
N GLN A 81 13.20 5.10 -5.44
CA GLN A 81 13.63 6.42 -5.85
C GLN A 81 12.45 7.10 -6.55
N TYR A 82 11.83 8.03 -5.85
CA TYR A 82 10.70 8.80 -6.35
C TYR A 82 11.21 10.03 -7.11
N PHE A 83 10.29 10.80 -7.69
CA PHE A 83 10.67 11.94 -8.52
C PHE A 83 11.41 13.01 -7.71
N GLN A 84 12.24 13.80 -8.39
CA GLN A 84 12.98 14.94 -7.81
C GLN A 84 13.84 14.58 -6.57
N GLY A 85 14.43 13.38 -6.55
CA GLY A 85 15.36 12.99 -5.49
C GLY A 85 14.71 12.59 -4.16
N LEU A 86 13.38 12.43 -4.13
CA LEU A 86 12.66 11.86 -3.01
C LEU A 86 12.98 10.36 -2.86
N SER A 87 13.24 9.91 -1.64
CA SER A 87 13.42 8.50 -1.32
C SER A 87 12.24 8.00 -0.50
N TYR A 88 11.60 6.93 -0.97
CA TYR A 88 10.47 6.30 -0.29
C TYR A 88 10.83 4.88 0.14
N GLU A 89 10.93 4.69 1.45
CA GLU A 89 11.35 3.45 2.09
C GLU A 89 10.20 2.80 2.84
N PHE A 90 10.15 1.48 2.81
CA PHE A 90 9.23 0.71 3.63
C PHE A 90 9.89 -0.56 4.13
N ALA A 91 9.62 -0.92 5.38
CA ALA A 91 9.94 -2.24 5.89
C ALA A 91 8.83 -2.74 6.80
N ALA A 92 8.57 -4.05 6.78
CA ALA A 92 7.62 -4.67 7.69
C ALA A 92 8.05 -6.09 8.05
N ALA A 93 7.65 -6.51 9.24
CA ALA A 93 7.83 -7.87 9.73
C ALA A 93 6.52 -8.35 10.34
N ALA A 94 6.07 -9.54 9.95
CA ALA A 94 4.88 -10.18 10.48
C ALA A 94 5.19 -11.62 10.91
N ALA A 95 4.57 -12.08 12.00
CA ALA A 95 4.68 -13.47 12.44
C ALA A 95 3.46 -13.89 13.26
N PRO A 96 3.06 -15.18 13.21
CA PRO A 96 2.08 -15.73 14.14
C PRO A 96 2.51 -15.49 15.59
N VAL A 97 1.58 -15.03 16.42
CA VAL A 97 1.85 -14.76 17.84
C VAL A 97 2.33 -16.02 18.56
N SER A 98 1.82 -17.19 18.17
CA SER A 98 2.29 -18.48 18.69
C SER A 98 3.80 -18.68 18.49
N ARG A 99 4.36 -18.29 17.33
CA ARG A 99 5.80 -18.36 17.08
C ARG A 99 6.59 -17.32 17.89
N LEU A 100 6.04 -16.12 18.09
CA LEU A 100 6.70 -15.04 18.84
C LEU A 100 6.88 -15.38 20.33
N ILE A 101 5.92 -16.09 20.92
CA ILE A 101 5.92 -16.44 22.35
C ILE A 101 6.33 -17.89 22.62
N GLY A 102 6.71 -18.66 21.60
CA GLY A 102 7.09 -20.06 21.73
C GLY A 102 5.94 -20.99 22.14
N ALA A 103 4.69 -20.64 21.79
CA ALA A 103 3.53 -21.49 22.03
C ALA A 103 3.36 -22.56 20.93
N GLU A 104 2.60 -23.61 21.25
CA GLU A 104 2.26 -24.68 20.31
C GLU A 104 1.71 -24.13 18.98
N PRO A 105 2.27 -24.52 17.82
CA PRO A 105 1.89 -23.98 16.50
C PRO A 105 0.41 -24.11 16.15
N GLN A 106 -0.29 -25.07 16.78
CA GLN A 106 -1.70 -25.36 16.53
C GLN A 106 -2.66 -24.34 17.17
N ARG A 107 -2.19 -23.49 18.08
CA ARG A 107 -3.02 -22.44 18.68
C ARG A 107 -3.03 -21.21 17.77
N ASP A 108 -4.17 -20.95 17.12
CA ASP A 108 -4.37 -19.69 16.39
C ASP A 108 -4.57 -18.53 17.38
N LEU A 109 -3.44 -17.90 17.72
CA LEU A 109 -3.35 -16.68 18.53
C LEU A 109 -3.33 -15.41 17.65
N GLY A 110 -3.58 -15.53 16.34
CA GLY A 110 -3.44 -14.45 15.38
C GLY A 110 -2.00 -14.16 14.98
N VAL A 111 -1.83 -13.09 14.21
CA VAL A 111 -0.57 -12.62 13.63
C VAL A 111 -0.33 -11.19 14.10
N ALA A 112 0.87 -10.92 14.60
CA ALA A 112 1.32 -9.57 14.90
C ALA A 112 2.28 -9.09 13.81
N ALA A 113 2.27 -7.79 13.53
CA ALA A 113 3.21 -7.18 12.60
C ALA A 113 3.69 -5.81 13.08
N LEU A 114 4.91 -5.46 12.69
CA LEU A 114 5.47 -4.13 12.80
C LEU A 114 5.81 -3.63 11.41
N GLY A 115 5.69 -2.32 11.19
CA GLY A 115 6.04 -1.68 9.93
C GLY A 115 6.63 -0.30 10.14
N VAL A 116 7.47 0.13 9.21
CA VAL A 116 7.97 1.50 9.10
C VAL A 116 7.84 1.94 7.65
N THR A 117 7.38 3.16 7.47
CA THR A 117 7.30 3.85 6.19
C THR A 117 8.03 5.17 6.34
N SER A 118 8.87 5.55 5.38
CA SER A 118 9.53 6.84 5.39
C SER A 118 9.55 7.45 4.00
N LEU A 119 9.30 8.75 3.93
CA LEU A 119 9.55 9.57 2.77
C LEU A 119 10.54 10.66 3.17
N SER A 120 11.66 10.76 2.48
CA SER A 120 12.64 11.82 2.73
C SER A 120 12.98 12.56 1.45
N ALA A 121 13.11 13.88 1.59
CA ALA A 121 13.79 14.72 0.61
C ALA A 121 15.25 14.87 1.03
N GLY A 122 16.17 14.79 0.05
CA GLY A 122 17.57 15.14 0.30
C GLY A 122 17.73 16.60 0.76
N GLU A 123 18.96 16.98 1.08
CA GLU A 123 19.25 18.37 1.46
C GLU A 123 18.94 19.32 0.30
N MET A 124 18.16 20.36 0.59
CA MET A 124 17.80 21.43 -0.33
C MET A 124 18.51 22.72 0.07
N ASP A 125 19.01 23.46 -0.92
CA ASP A 125 19.61 24.77 -0.70
C ASP A 125 18.58 25.76 -0.12
N ARG A 126 18.91 26.36 1.02
CA ARG A 126 18.18 27.52 1.54
C ARG A 126 18.58 28.74 0.73
N ARG A 127 17.62 29.38 0.06
CA ARG A 127 17.82 30.62 -0.71
C ARG A 127 17.05 31.77 -0.06
N GLY A 128 17.68 32.94 -0.01
CA GLY A 128 17.08 34.16 0.54
C GLY A 128 16.03 34.78 -0.39
N LEU A 129 15.49 35.93 -0.01
CA LEU A 129 14.45 36.65 -0.76
C LEU A 129 14.93 37.27 -2.09
N THR A 130 16.22 37.23 -2.38
CA THR A 130 16.81 37.75 -3.61
C THR A 130 17.72 36.71 -4.25
N ASP A 131 17.47 36.39 -5.53
CA ASP A 131 18.21 35.38 -6.31
C ASP A 131 19.69 35.73 -6.61
N ALA A 132 20.18 36.87 -6.13
CA ALA A 132 21.53 37.37 -6.39
C ALA A 132 22.62 36.82 -5.46
N GLY A 133 22.26 36.06 -4.41
CA GLY A 133 23.19 35.47 -3.44
C GLY A 133 23.29 33.93 -3.54
N GLY A 134 24.44 33.37 -3.17
CA GLY A 134 24.61 31.92 -3.00
C GLY A 134 23.73 31.35 -1.87
N PRO A 135 23.65 30.01 -1.73
CA PRO A 135 22.86 29.36 -0.67
C PRO A 135 23.25 29.87 0.72
N THR A 136 22.26 30.11 1.58
CA THR A 136 22.45 30.58 2.97
C THR A 136 22.48 29.43 3.99
N GLY A 137 22.35 28.19 3.52
CA GLY A 137 22.36 26.95 4.30
C GLY A 137 21.66 25.83 3.54
N THR A 138 21.41 24.70 4.19
CA THR A 138 20.55 23.63 3.67
C THR A 138 19.42 23.32 4.65
N PHE A 139 18.33 22.74 4.14
CA PHE A 139 17.26 22.17 4.95
C PHE A 139 16.77 20.85 4.32
N GLY A 140 16.19 19.98 5.15
CA GLY A 140 15.63 18.71 4.72
C GLY A 140 14.17 18.54 5.13
N ALA A 141 13.53 17.52 4.59
CA ALA A 141 12.18 17.12 4.96
C ALA A 141 12.13 15.60 5.12
N THR A 142 11.61 15.13 6.25
CA THR A 142 11.47 13.71 6.53
C THR A 142 10.13 13.42 7.17
N ASP A 143 9.39 12.53 6.54
CA ASP A 143 8.16 11.95 7.04
C ASP A 143 8.38 10.49 7.41
N MET A 144 7.84 10.05 8.54
CA MET A 144 7.90 8.67 9.01
C MET A 144 6.57 8.22 9.60
N ALA A 145 6.22 6.95 9.39
CA ALA A 145 5.13 6.28 10.09
C ALA A 145 5.60 4.92 10.62
N PHE A 146 5.45 4.72 11.92
CA PHE A 146 5.66 3.43 12.59
C PHE A 146 4.31 2.77 12.82
N SER A 147 4.16 1.52 12.41
CA SER A 147 2.92 0.76 12.49
C SER A 147 3.10 -0.46 13.39
N ALA A 148 2.14 -0.71 14.28
CA ALA A 148 2.00 -1.96 15.01
C ALA A 148 0.61 -2.52 14.74
N ALA A 149 0.54 -3.78 14.28
CA ALA A 149 -0.69 -4.39 13.81
C ALA A 149 -0.91 -5.77 14.40
N TYR A 150 -2.18 -6.15 14.49
CA TYR A 150 -2.61 -7.48 14.88
C TYR A 150 -3.83 -7.89 14.07
N ALA A 151 -3.88 -9.16 13.68
CA ALA A 151 -5.03 -9.73 13.00
C ALA A 151 -5.27 -11.18 13.40
N ARG A 152 -6.53 -11.60 13.33
CA ARG A 152 -6.93 -12.97 13.66
C ARG A 152 -8.01 -13.46 12.69
N ARG A 153 -7.99 -14.75 12.41
CA ARG A 153 -9.04 -15.43 11.65
C ARG A 153 -10.10 -16.02 12.59
N PHE A 154 -11.35 -15.86 12.20
CA PHE A 154 -12.57 -16.30 12.84
C PHE A 154 -13.35 -17.18 11.85
N ASP A 155 -13.87 -18.30 12.34
CA ASP A 155 -14.70 -19.25 11.58
C ASP A 155 -14.09 -19.73 10.25
N GLY A 156 -12.76 -19.69 10.14
CA GLY A 156 -12.01 -20.08 8.94
C GLY A 156 -12.21 -19.20 7.70
N LYS A 157 -13.08 -18.17 7.77
CA LYS A 157 -13.45 -17.34 6.61
C LYS A 157 -13.31 -15.85 6.85
N LEU A 158 -13.64 -15.36 8.05
CA LEU A 158 -13.57 -13.95 8.38
C LEU A 158 -12.26 -13.67 9.11
N SER A 159 -11.47 -12.73 8.62
CA SER A 159 -10.31 -12.20 9.31
C SER A 159 -10.57 -10.75 9.67
N LEU A 160 -10.26 -10.38 10.91
CA LEU A 160 -10.31 -9.00 11.38
C LEU A 160 -8.91 -8.59 11.80
N GLY A 161 -8.56 -7.34 11.52
CA GLY A 161 -7.27 -6.80 11.92
C GLY A 161 -7.34 -5.31 12.22
N GLY A 162 -6.41 -4.86 13.05
CA GLY A 162 -6.22 -3.46 13.37
C GLY A 162 -4.74 -3.10 13.37
N ALA A 163 -4.43 -1.84 13.09
CA ALA A 163 -3.10 -1.28 13.21
C ALA A 163 -3.14 0.10 13.88
N LEU A 164 -2.17 0.33 14.75
CA LEU A 164 -1.88 1.63 15.34
C LEU A 164 -0.66 2.22 14.62
N LYS A 165 -0.75 3.49 14.22
CA LYS A 165 0.30 4.20 13.51
C LYS A 165 0.74 5.44 14.29
N PHE A 166 2.02 5.56 14.57
CA PHE A 166 2.64 6.80 15.03
C PHE A 166 3.31 7.49 13.85
N ILE A 167 2.89 8.70 13.56
CA ILE A 167 3.33 9.50 12.42
C ILE A 167 4.16 10.66 12.94
N HIS A 168 5.31 10.88 12.33
CA HIS A 168 6.18 12.02 12.62
C HIS A 168 6.59 12.68 11.30
N GLN A 169 6.49 14.00 11.25
CA GLN A 169 6.89 14.82 10.12
C GLN A 169 7.88 15.87 10.59
N SER A 170 8.96 16.07 9.85
CA SER A 170 9.89 17.17 10.07
C SER A 170 10.15 17.93 8.76
N LEU A 171 10.20 19.24 8.87
CA LEU A 171 10.53 20.16 7.78
C LEU A 171 11.34 21.30 8.37
N ASP A 172 12.64 21.34 8.06
CA ASP A 172 13.58 22.30 8.64
C ASP A 172 13.53 22.32 10.19
N ASP A 173 13.14 23.44 10.80
CA ASP A 173 13.03 23.62 12.25
C ASP A 173 11.65 23.22 12.82
N LYS A 174 10.71 22.80 11.97
CA LYS A 174 9.35 22.41 12.36
C LYS A 174 9.20 20.91 12.41
N SER A 175 8.40 20.45 13.36
CA SER A 175 7.97 19.05 13.43
C SER A 175 6.53 18.93 13.89
N ALA A 176 5.91 17.81 13.52
CA ALA A 176 4.56 17.46 13.90
C ALA A 176 4.47 15.96 14.15
N SER A 177 3.60 15.55 15.08
CA SER A 177 3.31 14.14 15.34
C SER A 177 1.81 13.90 15.35
N ALA A 178 1.41 12.72 14.89
CA ALA A 178 0.03 12.28 14.89
C ALA A 178 -0.08 10.78 15.18
N VAL A 179 -1.28 10.36 15.57
CA VAL A 179 -1.60 8.95 15.78
C VAL A 179 -2.78 8.61 14.89
N ALA A 180 -2.70 7.47 14.22
CA ALA A 180 -3.76 6.92 13.40
C ALA A 180 -4.07 5.47 13.76
N VAL A 181 -5.30 5.07 13.46
CA VAL A 181 -5.79 3.71 13.54
C VAL A 181 -6.27 3.29 12.15
N ASP A 182 -5.91 2.07 11.79
CA ASP A 182 -6.41 1.38 10.62
C ASP A 182 -7.19 0.15 11.09
N LEU A 183 -8.36 -0.08 10.50
CA LEU A 183 -9.18 -1.26 10.77
C LEU A 183 -9.49 -1.97 9.46
N GLY A 184 -9.45 -3.29 9.50
CA GLY A 184 -9.62 -4.12 8.33
C GLY A 184 -10.47 -5.34 8.61
N ALA A 185 -11.25 -5.72 7.61
CA ALA A 185 -11.89 -7.03 7.51
C ALA A 185 -11.47 -7.67 6.18
N HIS A 186 -11.34 -8.99 6.19
CA HIS A 186 -11.13 -9.82 5.02
C HIS A 186 -12.04 -11.04 5.13
N TYR A 187 -12.79 -11.34 4.07
CA TYR A 187 -13.75 -12.42 4.08
C TYR A 187 -13.54 -13.32 2.87
N ARG A 188 -13.24 -14.59 3.12
CA ARG A 188 -13.11 -15.63 2.10
C ARG A 188 -14.48 -16.27 1.85
N LEU A 189 -15.11 -15.95 0.73
CA LEU A 189 -16.40 -16.53 0.34
C LEU A 189 -16.21 -18.01 0.02
N ASP A 190 -15.21 -18.29 -0.81
CA ASP A 190 -14.77 -19.61 -1.23
C ASP A 190 -13.25 -19.58 -1.53
N PRO A 191 -12.60 -20.71 -1.88
CA PRO A 191 -11.16 -20.74 -2.18
C PRO A 191 -10.69 -19.82 -3.32
N ARG A 192 -11.60 -19.31 -4.15
CA ARG A 192 -11.32 -18.45 -5.29
C ARG A 192 -11.71 -17.00 -5.04
N TRP A 193 -12.70 -16.73 -4.19
CA TRP A 193 -13.23 -15.38 -3.98
C TRP A 193 -12.97 -14.87 -2.56
N SER A 194 -12.38 -13.69 -2.49
CA SER A 194 -12.18 -12.95 -1.25
C SER A 194 -12.67 -11.52 -1.39
N LEU A 195 -13.20 -10.98 -0.29
CA LEU A 195 -13.55 -9.57 -0.16
C LEU A 195 -12.71 -8.96 0.95
N GLY A 196 -12.37 -7.69 0.80
CA GLY A 196 -11.66 -6.90 1.80
C GLY A 196 -12.32 -5.55 1.97
N GLY A 197 -12.20 -4.96 3.16
CA GLY A 197 -12.69 -3.62 3.39
C GLY A 197 -12.34 -3.09 4.76
N GLY A 198 -12.46 -1.78 4.93
CA GLY A 198 -12.13 -1.14 6.19
C GLY A 198 -11.84 0.34 6.04
N LEU A 199 -11.03 0.84 6.97
CA LEU A 199 -10.58 2.23 7.01
C LEU A 199 -9.08 2.29 7.27
N ARG A 200 -8.42 3.27 6.66
CA ARG A 200 -7.01 3.61 6.89
C ARG A 200 -6.89 5.05 7.35
N HIS A 201 -5.90 5.31 8.19
CA HIS A 201 -5.45 6.64 8.62
C HIS A 201 -6.52 7.46 9.36
N ALA A 202 -7.43 6.82 10.10
CA ALA A 202 -8.34 7.56 10.97
C ALA A 202 -7.61 7.96 12.26
N GLY A 203 -7.50 9.25 12.54
CA GLY A 203 -6.63 9.69 13.63
C GLY A 203 -6.63 11.18 13.90
N SER A 204 -5.67 11.59 14.73
CA SER A 204 -5.45 13.00 15.07
C SER A 204 -4.90 13.78 13.87
N SER A 205 -5.04 15.10 13.90
CA SER A 205 -4.50 15.99 12.87
C SER A 205 -3.12 16.50 13.29
N PRO A 206 -2.03 16.19 12.57
CA PRO A 206 -0.73 16.80 12.84
C PRO A 206 -0.79 18.32 12.66
N LYS A 207 0.03 19.03 13.44
CA LYS A 207 0.18 20.49 13.35
C LYS A 207 1.60 20.83 12.93
N LEU A 208 1.80 21.13 11.66
CA LEU A 208 3.10 21.60 11.17
C LEU A 208 3.05 23.14 11.17
N GLY A 209 3.57 23.75 12.24
CA GLY A 209 3.40 25.19 12.47
C GLY A 209 2.07 25.50 13.18
N SER A 210 1.25 26.38 12.58
CA SER A 210 0.04 26.94 13.24
C SER A 210 -1.28 26.32 12.80
N VAL A 211 -1.32 25.57 11.69
CA VAL A 211 -2.54 24.96 11.14
C VAL A 211 -2.52 23.45 11.36
N ALA A 212 -3.68 22.89 11.71
CA ALA A 212 -3.87 21.45 11.88
C ALA A 212 -4.48 20.86 10.62
N ASP A 213 -3.77 19.95 9.97
CA ASP A 213 -4.26 19.31 8.75
C ASP A 213 -4.70 17.87 9.07
N PRO A 214 -5.93 17.48 8.76
CA PRO A 214 -6.40 16.13 9.04
C PRO A 214 -5.61 15.07 8.27
N LEU A 215 -5.46 13.87 8.84
CA LEU A 215 -4.86 12.74 8.13
C LEU A 215 -5.72 12.29 6.93
N PRO A 216 -5.11 11.67 5.90
CA PRO A 216 -5.78 11.25 4.67
C PRO A 216 -6.60 9.97 4.88
N MET A 217 -7.61 10.07 5.75
CA MET A 217 -8.49 8.97 6.07
C MET A 217 -9.15 8.44 4.80
N THR A 218 -9.10 7.13 4.62
CA THR A 218 -9.65 6.45 3.44
C THR A 218 -10.48 5.26 3.87
N VAL A 219 -11.76 5.26 3.51
CA VAL A 219 -12.57 4.04 3.53
C VAL A 219 -12.24 3.23 2.28
N PHE A 220 -12.08 1.92 2.39
CA PHE A 220 -11.72 1.09 1.25
C PHE A 220 -12.56 -0.18 1.20
N LEU A 221 -12.74 -0.68 -0.02
CA LEU A 221 -13.38 -1.95 -0.35
C LEU A 221 -12.55 -2.63 -1.44
N GLY A 222 -12.49 -3.94 -1.45
CA GLY A 222 -11.80 -4.68 -2.50
C GLY A 222 -12.34 -6.08 -2.68
N GLY A 223 -12.06 -6.64 -3.85
CA GLY A 223 -12.36 -8.00 -4.23
C GLY A 223 -11.16 -8.65 -4.88
N ALA A 224 -10.95 -9.93 -4.57
CA ALA A 224 -9.93 -10.76 -5.18
C ALA A 224 -10.56 -12.03 -5.75
N PHE A 225 -10.15 -12.40 -6.96
CA PHE A 225 -10.56 -13.61 -7.66
C PHE A 225 -9.34 -14.41 -8.10
N GLN A 226 -9.20 -15.61 -7.55
CA GLN A 226 -8.12 -16.55 -7.83
C GLN A 226 -8.68 -17.82 -8.49
N PRO A 227 -8.93 -17.81 -9.82
CA PRO A 227 -9.51 -18.96 -10.53
C PRO A 227 -8.61 -20.22 -10.48
N ARG A 228 -7.30 -20.01 -10.33
CA ARG A 228 -6.25 -21.02 -10.22
C ARG A 228 -5.21 -20.52 -9.24
N GLU A 229 -4.45 -21.41 -8.64
CA GLU A 229 -3.40 -21.05 -7.66
C GLU A 229 -2.33 -20.10 -8.25
N ASP A 230 -2.11 -20.16 -9.56
CA ASP A 230 -1.10 -19.37 -10.28
C ASP A 230 -1.60 -18.01 -10.79
N LEU A 231 -2.89 -17.69 -10.65
CA LEU A 231 -3.50 -16.53 -11.29
C LEU A 231 -4.45 -15.81 -10.33
N LEU A 232 -4.15 -14.56 -10.04
CA LEU A 232 -4.92 -13.69 -9.15
C LEU A 232 -5.37 -12.43 -9.90
N PHE A 233 -6.63 -12.08 -9.75
CA PHE A 233 -7.18 -10.79 -10.14
C PHE A 233 -7.63 -10.03 -8.88
N ALA A 234 -7.42 -8.72 -8.85
CA ALA A 234 -7.80 -7.88 -7.74
C ALA A 234 -8.44 -6.57 -8.23
N LEU A 235 -9.39 -6.07 -7.47
CA LEU A 235 -10.04 -4.77 -7.64
C LEU A 235 -10.10 -4.11 -6.26
N ASP A 236 -9.67 -2.86 -6.17
CA ASP A 236 -9.84 -2.02 -4.98
C ASP A 236 -10.57 -0.73 -5.34
N LEU A 237 -11.40 -0.28 -4.41
CA LEU A 237 -12.06 1.02 -4.39
C LEU A 237 -11.66 1.74 -3.10
N GLY A 238 -11.23 2.99 -3.23
CA GLY A 238 -10.88 3.86 -2.12
C GLY A 238 -11.73 5.12 -2.14
N PHE A 239 -12.27 5.48 -0.99
CA PHE A 239 -13.03 6.70 -0.74
C PHE A 239 -12.22 7.57 0.24
N PRO A 240 -11.16 8.23 -0.26
CA PRO A 240 -10.38 9.17 0.54
C PRO A 240 -11.22 10.41 0.87
N ARG A 241 -10.94 11.05 2.01
CA ARG A 241 -11.67 12.25 2.44
C ARG A 241 -11.37 13.49 1.59
N ASP A 242 -10.22 13.54 0.94
CA ASP A 242 -9.62 14.75 0.37
C ASP A 242 -9.32 14.63 -1.13
N ARG A 243 -9.98 13.70 -1.83
CA ARG A 243 -9.92 13.58 -3.29
C ARG A 243 -11.03 12.68 -3.81
N ASP A 244 -11.17 12.63 -5.13
CA ASP A 244 -12.15 11.77 -5.77
C ASP A 244 -11.87 10.29 -5.49
N VAL A 245 -12.89 9.46 -5.73
CA VAL A 245 -12.82 8.01 -5.57
C VAL A 245 -11.64 7.45 -6.36
N LEU A 246 -10.81 6.67 -5.66
CA LEU A 246 -9.70 5.95 -6.25
C LEU A 246 -10.13 4.53 -6.56
N TYR A 247 -9.60 3.98 -7.65
CA TYR A 247 -9.73 2.55 -7.93
C TYR A 247 -8.40 1.98 -8.41
N GLY A 248 -8.20 0.70 -8.14
CA GLY A 248 -7.06 -0.08 -8.61
C GLY A 248 -7.55 -1.39 -9.17
N VAL A 249 -7.03 -1.80 -10.32
CA VAL A 249 -7.27 -3.13 -10.90
C VAL A 249 -5.92 -3.79 -11.11
N GLY A 250 -5.78 -5.05 -10.71
CA GLY A 250 -4.52 -5.77 -10.78
C GLY A 250 -4.70 -7.21 -11.22
N ALA A 251 -3.69 -7.74 -11.90
CA ALA A 251 -3.54 -9.15 -12.20
C ALA A 251 -2.11 -9.60 -11.84
N GLU A 252 -2.01 -10.79 -11.25
CA GLU A 252 -0.75 -11.45 -10.93
C GLU A 252 -0.77 -12.88 -11.49
N TYR A 253 0.28 -13.24 -12.20
CA TYR A 253 0.53 -14.59 -12.69
C TYR A 253 1.85 -15.11 -12.10
N VAL A 254 1.81 -16.19 -11.33
CA VAL A 254 2.97 -16.80 -10.68
C VAL A 254 3.24 -18.19 -11.26
N ARG A 255 4.40 -18.39 -11.84
CA ARG A 255 4.81 -19.67 -12.43
C ARG A 255 5.98 -20.29 -11.67
N LYS A 256 5.84 -21.54 -11.27
CA LYS A 256 6.98 -22.34 -10.80
C LYS A 256 7.95 -22.56 -11.97
N LEU A 257 9.21 -22.18 -11.78
CA LEU A 257 10.30 -22.39 -12.74
C LEU A 257 11.05 -23.68 -12.41
N THR A 258 11.23 -23.95 -11.11
CA THR A 258 11.78 -25.19 -10.54
C THR A 258 11.11 -25.48 -9.20
N GLU A 259 11.47 -26.57 -8.52
CA GLU A 259 10.99 -26.86 -7.15
C GLU A 259 11.38 -25.76 -6.13
N SER A 260 12.48 -25.04 -6.38
CA SER A 260 12.97 -23.99 -5.49
C SER A 260 12.78 -22.58 -6.05
N ALA A 261 12.36 -22.41 -7.31
CA ALA A 261 12.29 -21.11 -7.96
C ALA A 261 10.91 -20.84 -8.58
N ARG A 262 10.47 -19.58 -8.49
CA ARG A 262 9.22 -19.10 -9.10
C ARG A 262 9.43 -17.75 -9.75
N GLY A 263 8.78 -17.52 -10.88
CA GLY A 263 8.66 -16.22 -11.52
C GLY A 263 7.26 -15.67 -11.31
N ALA A 264 7.13 -14.35 -11.24
CA ALA A 264 5.84 -13.67 -11.23
C ALA A 264 5.84 -12.56 -12.28
N PHE A 265 4.71 -12.40 -12.96
CA PHE A 265 4.41 -11.24 -13.80
C PHE A 265 3.16 -10.56 -13.27
N ARG A 266 3.18 -9.24 -13.23
CA ARG A 266 2.10 -8.42 -12.69
C ARG A 266 1.82 -7.25 -13.60
N MET A 267 0.55 -6.92 -13.71
CA MET A 267 0.07 -5.74 -14.41
C MET A 267 -1.12 -5.17 -13.65
N GLY A 268 -1.32 -3.87 -13.77
CA GLY A 268 -2.45 -3.20 -13.15
C GLY A 268 -2.73 -1.84 -13.74
N TYR A 269 -3.79 -1.24 -13.23
CA TYR A 269 -4.19 0.13 -13.50
C TYR A 269 -4.55 0.80 -12.17
N SER A 270 -4.02 1.98 -11.88
CA SER A 270 -4.31 2.75 -10.67
C SER A 270 -4.80 4.15 -11.02
N ALA A 271 -5.99 4.50 -10.52
CA ALA A 271 -6.52 5.86 -10.62
C ALA A 271 -5.62 6.91 -9.93
N ARG A 272 -4.71 6.47 -9.04
CA ARG A 272 -3.78 7.34 -8.29
C ARG A 272 -2.75 8.03 -9.17
N SER A 273 -2.35 7.39 -10.27
CA SER A 273 -1.43 7.93 -11.26
C SER A 273 -2.09 8.10 -12.63
N ALA A 274 -3.43 8.03 -12.70
CA ALA A 274 -4.18 8.15 -13.95
C ALA A 274 -4.17 9.58 -14.52
N ASP A 275 -3.97 10.59 -13.66
CA ASP A 275 -3.84 11.99 -14.07
C ASP A 275 -2.50 12.28 -14.78
N ALA A 276 -1.57 11.33 -14.78
CA ALA A 276 -0.30 11.46 -15.49
C ALA A 276 -0.49 11.32 -17.00
N GLU A 277 0.22 12.15 -17.77
CA GLU A 277 0.19 12.06 -19.23
C GLU A 277 0.77 10.73 -19.76
N GLY A 278 0.35 10.35 -20.97
CA GLY A 278 0.83 9.14 -21.65
C GLY A 278 0.27 7.85 -21.06
N LEU A 279 1.14 7.01 -20.48
CA LEU A 279 0.76 5.71 -19.90
C LEU A 279 0.28 5.83 -18.45
N GLY A 280 -0.29 6.98 -18.07
CA GLY A 280 -0.83 7.24 -16.74
C GLY A 280 -1.75 6.13 -16.25
N GLY A 281 -1.58 5.78 -14.98
CA GLY A 281 -2.34 4.72 -14.32
C GLY A 281 -1.85 3.30 -14.59
N LEU A 282 -1.23 3.00 -15.74
CA LEU A 282 -0.70 1.66 -16.02
C LEU A 282 0.40 1.31 -15.03
N THR A 283 0.42 0.08 -14.51
CA THR A 283 1.50 -0.43 -13.66
C THR A 283 1.94 -1.80 -14.14
N MET A 284 3.24 -2.09 -14.05
CA MET A 284 3.78 -3.40 -14.41
C MET A 284 4.82 -3.84 -13.39
N GLY A 285 5.04 -5.15 -13.28
CA GLY A 285 6.09 -5.66 -12.42
C GLY A 285 6.42 -7.12 -12.66
N MET A 286 7.58 -7.50 -12.13
CA MET A 286 8.10 -8.85 -12.18
C MET A 286 8.54 -9.28 -10.78
N GLY A 287 8.51 -10.58 -10.52
CA GLY A 287 9.01 -11.15 -9.29
C GLY A 287 9.84 -12.40 -9.55
N LEU A 288 10.87 -12.61 -8.74
CA LEU A 288 11.68 -13.82 -8.73
C LEU A 288 11.78 -14.32 -7.29
N GLY A 289 11.23 -15.51 -7.05
CA GLY A 289 11.36 -16.20 -5.78
C GLY A 289 12.37 -17.33 -5.86
N TYR A 290 13.22 -17.46 -4.85
CA TYR A 290 14.10 -18.60 -4.64
C TYR A 290 14.04 -19.06 -3.18
N LYS A 291 13.48 -20.25 -2.94
CA LYS A 291 13.19 -20.82 -1.63
C LYS A 291 12.38 -19.83 -0.78
N SER A 292 12.98 -19.32 0.28
CA SER A 292 12.41 -18.37 1.24
C SER A 292 12.54 -16.91 0.80
N PHE A 293 13.33 -16.61 -0.22
CA PHE A 293 13.58 -15.24 -0.68
C PHE A 293 12.71 -14.90 -1.88
N ASP A 294 12.22 -13.68 -1.94
CA ASP A 294 11.54 -13.10 -3.08
C ASP A 294 12.09 -11.71 -3.36
N PHE A 295 12.33 -11.43 -4.64
CA PHE A 295 12.64 -10.11 -5.15
C PHE A 295 11.51 -9.68 -6.08
N ASP A 296 10.95 -8.50 -5.85
CA ASP A 296 9.90 -7.92 -6.68
C ASP A 296 10.35 -6.56 -7.21
N PHE A 297 10.02 -6.31 -8.47
CA PHE A 297 10.24 -5.07 -9.18
C PHE A 297 8.92 -4.53 -9.70
N ALA A 298 8.71 -3.22 -9.61
CA ALA A 298 7.57 -2.55 -10.22
C ALA A 298 8.00 -1.28 -10.96
N TRP A 299 7.37 -1.06 -12.10
CA TRP A 299 7.46 0.16 -12.89
C TRP A 299 6.11 0.87 -12.85
N VAL A 300 6.15 2.16 -12.48
CA VAL A 300 4.99 3.03 -12.43
C VAL A 300 5.31 4.33 -13.19
N PRO A 301 4.71 4.57 -14.36
CA PRO A 301 4.82 5.82 -15.09
C PRO A 301 4.08 6.94 -14.36
N MET A 302 4.67 8.13 -14.37
CA MET A 302 4.16 9.35 -13.72
C MET A 302 4.12 10.55 -14.69
N GLY A 303 4.09 10.30 -16.00
CA GLY A 303 3.99 11.35 -17.02
C GLY A 303 5.23 12.23 -17.04
N ASP A 304 5.05 13.54 -16.94
CA ASP A 304 6.13 14.53 -16.94
C ASP A 304 7.14 14.36 -15.79
N LEU A 305 6.72 13.71 -14.69
CA LEU A 305 7.60 13.39 -13.57
C LEU A 305 8.48 12.16 -13.85
N GLY A 306 8.36 11.57 -15.05
CA GLY A 306 9.12 10.41 -15.49
C GLY A 306 8.50 9.09 -15.06
N SER A 307 9.35 8.16 -14.61
CA SER A 307 8.95 6.84 -14.14
C SER A 307 9.55 6.55 -12.78
N THR A 308 8.78 5.90 -11.91
CA THR A 308 9.27 5.39 -10.63
C THR A 308 9.49 3.89 -10.73
N PHE A 309 10.55 3.46 -10.08
CA PHE A 309 10.96 2.07 -10.00
C PHE A 309 10.99 1.65 -8.53
N ARG A 310 10.22 0.63 -8.18
CA ARG A 310 10.18 0.09 -6.82
C ARG A 310 10.87 -1.26 -6.80
N TYR A 311 11.73 -1.44 -5.82
CA TYR A 311 12.43 -2.68 -5.57
C TYR A 311 12.03 -3.19 -4.21
N SER A 312 11.62 -4.46 -4.11
CA SER A 312 11.26 -5.07 -2.83
C SER A 312 11.97 -6.39 -2.64
N PHE A 313 12.42 -6.61 -1.42
CA PHE A 313 12.94 -7.88 -0.94
C PHE A 313 11.95 -8.44 0.08
N ARG A 314 11.77 -9.75 0.07
CA ARG A 314 10.94 -10.45 1.05
C ARG A 314 11.59 -11.76 1.46
N LEU A 315 11.51 -12.09 2.74
CA LEU A 315 12.01 -13.33 3.34
C LEU A 315 10.86 -14.01 4.09
N ARG A 316 10.68 -15.32 3.84
CA ARG A 316 9.60 -16.13 4.41
C ARG A 316 10.13 -17.41 5.07
N TYR A 317 9.83 -17.63 6.35
CA TYR A 317 10.28 -18.80 7.12
C TYR A 317 9.27 -19.21 8.21
#